data_AF-A0A1G3AQU4-F1
#
_entry.id   AF-A0A1G3AQU4-F1
#
_cell.length_a   1.000
_cell.length_b   1.000
_cell.length_c   1.000
_cell.angle_alpha   90.00
_cell.angle_beta   90.00
_cell.angle_gamma   90.00
#
_symmetry.space_group_name_H-M   'P 1'
#
loop_
_entity.id
_entity.type
_entity.pdbx_description
1 polymer ?
#
loop_
_entity_poly.entity_id
_entity_poly.type
_entity_poly.pdbx_seq_one_letter_code
_entity_poly.pdbx_strand_id
1 'polypeptide(L)' 'MLTDSRSFLSYPRHEYFRRILCNMLGSDVEAGLLPDDTELLGKMIEDICFNNAKNYFPMKLD' A
#
# COMPACT_ATOMS: atom_id res chain seq x y z
N MET A 1 -5.84 0.49 -3.03
CA MET A 1 -6.52 -0.78 -3.40
C MET A 1 -7.94 -0.77 -2.85
N LEU A 2 -8.89 -1.41 -3.52
CA LEU A 2 -10.28 -1.62 -3.06
C LEU A 2 -10.67 -3.08 -3.30
N THR A 3 -11.53 -3.68 -2.46
CA THR A 3 -11.87 -5.12 -2.59
C THR A 3 -12.83 -5.42 -3.74
N ASP A 4 -13.67 -4.46 -4.12
CA ASP A 4 -14.82 -4.62 -5.03
C ASP A 4 -15.63 -5.90 -4.77
N SER A 5 -15.88 -6.17 -3.49
CA SER A 5 -16.48 -7.43 -3.05
C SER A 5 -17.68 -7.19 -2.16
N ARG A 6 -18.69 -8.05 -2.30
CA ARG A 6 -19.87 -8.10 -1.44
C ARG A 6 -19.69 -8.99 -0.20
N SER A 7 -18.54 -9.67 -0.07
CA SER A 7 -18.22 -10.54 1.07
C SER A 7 -17.45 -9.79 2.16
N PHE A 8 -17.88 -9.95 3.42
CA PHE A 8 -17.17 -9.44 4.59
C PHE A 8 -15.77 -10.05 4.77
N LEU A 9 -15.53 -11.25 4.23
CA LEU A 9 -14.23 -11.93 4.30
C LEU A 9 -13.24 -11.47 3.23
N SER A 10 -13.51 -10.36 2.54
CA SER A 10 -12.70 -9.91 1.41
C SER A 10 -11.54 -9.00 1.78
N TYR A 11 -11.47 -8.49 3.02
CA TYR A 11 -10.40 -7.60 3.46
C TYR A 11 -8.97 -8.20 3.40
N PRO A 12 -8.74 -9.53 3.52
CA PRO A 12 -7.44 -10.12 3.21
C PRO A 12 -6.93 -9.83 1.80
N ARG A 13 -7.78 -9.42 0.85
CA ARG A 13 -7.34 -8.92 -0.47
C ARG A 13 -6.45 -7.68 -0.36
N HIS A 14 -6.67 -6.82 0.65
CA HIS A 14 -5.78 -5.69 0.91
C HIS A 14 -4.43 -6.17 1.44
N GLU A 15 -4.40 -7.18 2.30
CA GLU A 15 -3.14 -7.78 2.75
C GLU A 15 -2.37 -8.38 1.57
N TYR A 16 -3.06 -9.11 0.69
CA TYR A 16 -2.44 -9.67 -0.52
C TYR A 16 -1.84 -8.59 -1.42
N PHE A 17 -2.57 -7.49 -1.65
CA PHE A 17 -2.06 -6.32 -2.36
C PHE A 17 -0.81 -5.73 -1.70
N ARG A 18 -0.82 -5.55 -0.37
CA ARG A 18 0.33 -5.01 0.39
C ARG A 18 1.56 -5.90 0.25
N ARG A 19 1.39 -7.22 0.33
CA ARG A 19 2.50 -8.17 0.16
C ARG A 19 3.11 -8.09 -1.23
N ILE A 20 2.29 -8.00 -2.28
CA ILE A 20 2.77 -7.84 -3.66
C ILE A 20 3.51 -6.51 -3.81
N LEU A 21 2.94 -5.41 -3.32
CA LEU A 21 3.55 -4.08 -3.38
C LEU A 21 4.92 -4.07 -2.69
N CYS A 22 4.99 -4.54 -1.44
CA CYS A 22 6.24 -4.55 -0.69
C CYS A 22 7.28 -5.49 -1.32
N ASN A 23 6.87 -6.63 -1.88
CA ASN A 23 7.79 -7.53 -2.56
C ASN A 23 8.36 -6.88 -3.83
N MET A 24 7.53 -6.21 -4.63
CA MET A 24 7.97 -5.50 -5.83
C MET A 24 8.99 -4.40 -5.47
N LEU A 25 8.67 -3.55 -4.49
CA LEU A 25 9.58 -2.49 -4.06
C LEU A 25 10.87 -3.03 -3.45
N GLY A 26 10.79 -4.10 -2.66
CA GLY A 26 11.96 -4.77 -2.10
C GLY A 26 12.89 -5.33 -3.19
N SER A 27 12.33 -5.98 -4.22
CA SER A 27 13.10 -6.45 -5.36
C SER A 27 13.76 -5.31 -6.15
N ASP A 28 13.07 -4.18 -6.32
CA ASP A 28 13.64 -3.00 -6.98
C ASP A 28 14.79 -2.37 -6.16
N VAL A 29 14.70 -2.40 -4.82
CA VAL A 29 15.80 -1.99 -3.93
C VAL A 29 16.99 -2.94 -4.04
N GLU A 30 16.76 -4.25 -3.98
CA GLU A 30 17.81 -5.27 -4.15
C GLU A 30 18.51 -5.17 -5.51
N ALA A 31 17.75 -4.81 -6.55
CA ALA A 31 18.27 -4.58 -7.91
C ALA A 31 18.99 -3.23 -8.08
N GLY A 32 19.01 -2.36 -7.06
CA GLY A 32 19.61 -1.03 -7.11
C GLY A 32 18.85 -0.02 -7.98
N LEU A 33 17.57 -0.30 -8.28
CA LEU A 33 16.68 0.59 -9.04
C LEU A 33 16.02 1.64 -8.15
N LEU A 34 15.85 1.33 -6.86
CA LEU A 34 15.37 2.24 -5.84
C LEU A 34 16.42 2.38 -4.72
N PRO A 35 16.48 3.56 -4.06
CA PRO A 35 17.34 3.74 -2.90
C PRO A 35 16.85 2.85 -1.74
N ASP A 36 17.79 2.24 -1.03
CA ASP A 36 17.52 1.53 0.23
C ASP A 36 17.32 2.54 1.38
N ASP A 37 16.24 3.32 1.29
CA ASP A 37 15.82 4.32 2.27
C ASP A 37 14.47 3.91 2.86
N THR A 38 14.53 3.33 4.05
CA THR A 38 13.35 2.83 4.76
C THR A 38 12.38 3.94 5.16
N GLU A 39 12.86 5.16 5.44
CA GLU A 39 11.99 6.27 5.83
C GLU A 39 11.19 6.76 4.61
N LEU A 40 11.87 6.97 3.49
CA LEU A 40 11.24 7.35 2.23
C LEU A 40 10.24 6.30 1.73
N LEU A 41 10.68 5.04 1.64
CA LEU A 41 9.86 3.95 1.12
C LEU A 41 8.73 3.59 2.08
N GLY A 42 8.99 3.61 3.40
CA GLY A 42 7.99 3.39 4.42
C GLY A 42 6.86 4.42 4.32
N LYS A 43 7.21 5.70 4.22
CA LYS A 43 6.24 6.78 4.04
C LYS A 43 5.41 6.60 2.77
N MET A 44 6.05 6.27 1.65
CA MET A 44 5.37 6.01 0.39
C MET A 44 4.39 4.83 0.50
N ILE A 45 4.80 3.73 1.14
CA ILE A 45 3.95 2.54 1.34
C ILE A 45 2.72 2.90 2.19
N GLU A 46 2.89 3.62 3.29
CA GLU A 46 1.78 4.10 4.12
C GLU A 46 0.80 4.97 3.32
N ASP A 47 1.34 5.87 2.50
CA ASP A 47 0.56 6.75 1.67
C ASP A 47 -0.25 5.97 0.63
N ILE A 48 0.36 5.01 -0.07
CA ILE A 48 -0.32 4.11 -1.02
C ILE A 48 -1.39 3.24 -0.32
N CYS A 49 -1.08 2.75 0.88
CA CYS A 49 -1.94 1.81 1.60
C CYS A 49 -3.15 2.48 2.26
N PHE A 50 -3.07 3.78 2.56
CA PHE A 50 -4.17 4.50 3.21
C PHE A 50 -4.18 6.01 2.97
N ASN A 51 -3.09 6.74 3.25
CA ASN A 51 -3.19 8.21 3.38
C ASN A 51 -3.59 8.89 2.07
N ASN A 52 -3.16 8.38 0.91
CA ASN A 52 -3.58 8.91 -0.38
C ASN A 52 -5.09 8.78 -0.57
N ALA A 53 -5.68 7.62 -0.26
CA ALA A 53 -7.13 7.44 -0.34
C ALA A 53 -7.86 8.36 0.65
N LYS A 54 -7.37 8.44 1.90
CA LYS A 54 -7.89 9.34 2.94
C LYS A 54 -7.92 10.81 2.48
N ASN A 55 -6.86 11.26 1.83
CA ASN A 55 -6.72 12.66 1.41
C ASN A 55 -7.41 12.95 0.08
N TYR A 56 -7.49 11.97 -0.81
CA TYR A 56 -8.09 12.12 -2.14
C TYR A 56 -9.62 12.12 -2.08
N PHE A 57 -10.21 11.23 -1.27
CA PHE A 57 -11.65 11.18 -1.08
C PHE A 57 -12.06 12.05 0.10
N PRO A 58 -13.20 12.75 0.04
CA PRO A 58 -13.74 13.52 1.16
C PRO A 58 -14.34 12.59 2.23
N MET A 59 -13.50 11.72 2.80
CA MET A 59 -13.89 10.79 3.86
C MET A 59 -13.83 11.50 5.21
N LYS A 60 -14.98 11.61 5.88
CA LYS A 60 -14.99 11.85 7.33
C LYS A 60 -14.63 10.55 8.02
N LEU A 61 -13.54 10.58 8.78
CA LEU A 61 -13.15 9.51 9.68
C LEU A 61 -13.51 10.01 11.08
N ASP A 62 -14.35 9.24 11.76
CA ASP A 62 -14.79 9.50 13.13
C ASP A 62 -13.74 9.08 14.17
#